data_AF-V7C568-F1
#
_entry.id   AF-V7C568-F1
#
_cell.length_a   1.000
_cell.length_b   1.000
_cell.length_c   1.000
_cell.angle_alpha   90.00
_cell.angle_beta   90.00
_cell.angle_gamma   90.00
#
_symmetry.space_group_name_H-M   'P 1'
#
loop_
_entity.id
_entity.type
_entity.pdbx_description
1 polymer ?
#
loop_
_entity_poly.entity_id
_entity_poly.type
_entity_poly.pdbx_seq_one_letter_code
_entity_poly.pdbx_strand_id
1 'polypeptide(L)'
;MKPNGSRTSATAPSSTKSTMKPNAVLALSFLLPLLAFLTNLPLAFSDVEQVVDISGNPISPGLTYYIIPSIRGPRAGGLKLGQSGNSPCALTVLQHPFANFRGIPVKFTIPGDSSGIIFTGTELEIEFVEKPECSESSKWLVFMDEAIQKACVGVGGAEGHPGQQTYAGKFHIEKYHPFAYKFVFCITGTPTCLDIGRFYAHNGEEGKRLSLTEHEAFDLRFMELFEADKVIKSVA
;
A
#
# COMPACT_ATOMS: atom_id res chain seq x y z
N MET A 1 68.49 -44.35 24.61
CA MET A 1 69.76 -44.29 23.84
C MET A 1 69.51 -44.88 22.47
N LYS A 2 69.46 -44.06 21.42
CA LYS A 2 68.96 -44.44 20.09
C LYS A 2 70.02 -44.08 19.05
N PRO A 3 70.59 -45.06 18.31
CA PRO A 3 71.58 -44.77 17.30
C PRO A 3 71.00 -44.76 15.89
N ASN A 4 71.62 -43.90 15.07
CA ASN A 4 71.96 -44.01 13.66
C ASN A 4 71.07 -44.82 12.69
N GLY A 5 70.54 -44.08 11.71
CA GLY A 5 71.13 -44.04 10.37
C GLY A 5 70.74 -45.15 9.40
N SER A 6 69.95 -44.80 8.39
CA SER A 6 70.10 -45.37 7.05
C SER A 6 69.52 -44.42 6.00
N ARG A 7 70.31 -44.22 4.94
CA ARG A 7 70.00 -43.46 3.72
C ARG A 7 70.00 -44.50 2.60
N THR A 8 68.92 -44.62 1.84
CA THR A 8 68.98 -45.00 0.41
C THR A 8 67.63 -44.83 -0.30
N SER A 9 67.73 -44.10 -1.41
CA SER A 9 67.10 -44.30 -2.73
C SER A 9 65.59 -44.35 -2.91
N ALA A 10 65.17 -43.48 -3.82
CA ALA A 10 63.85 -43.28 -4.36
C ALA A 10 63.27 -44.51 -5.09
N THR A 11 61.94 -44.63 -5.01
CA THR A 11 61.11 -45.28 -6.03
C THR A 11 59.84 -44.43 -6.13
N ALA A 12 59.57 -43.89 -7.32
CA ALA A 12 58.39 -43.07 -7.59
C ALA A 12 57.18 -43.97 -7.90
N PRO A 13 55.96 -43.65 -7.42
CA PRO A 13 54.74 -44.01 -8.11
C PRO A 13 54.17 -42.78 -8.83
N SER A 14 53.80 -43.01 -10.08
CA SER A 14 53.16 -42.06 -10.98
C SER A 14 51.91 -41.44 -10.37
N SER A 15 51.92 -40.12 -10.19
CA SER A 15 50.70 -39.33 -9.97
C SER A 15 50.07 -39.08 -11.35
N THR A 16 49.06 -39.86 -11.70
CA THR A 16 48.09 -39.47 -12.73
C THR A 16 47.28 -38.29 -12.21
N LYS A 17 47.71 -37.07 -12.56
CA LYS A 17 46.92 -35.85 -12.41
C LYS A 17 45.75 -35.95 -13.38
N SER A 18 44.58 -36.36 -12.88
CA SER A 18 43.33 -36.20 -13.62
C SER A 18 42.98 -34.71 -13.64
N THR A 19 43.33 -34.03 -14.72
CA THR A 19 42.87 -32.68 -15.02
C THR A 19 41.40 -32.76 -15.39
N MET A 20 40.53 -32.53 -14.40
CA MET A 20 39.11 -32.34 -14.65
C MET A 20 38.93 -31.02 -15.41
N LYS A 21 38.76 -31.11 -16.74
CA LYS A 21 38.39 -29.96 -17.56
C LYS A 21 37.01 -29.48 -17.09
N PRO A 22 36.82 -28.20 -16.76
CA PRO A 22 35.49 -27.70 -16.45
C PRO A 22 34.65 -27.84 -17.73
N ASN A 23 33.66 -28.73 -17.71
CA ASN A 23 32.69 -28.89 -18.79
C ASN A 23 31.77 -27.66 -18.77
N ALA A 24 32.26 -26.53 -19.27
CA ALA A 24 31.50 -25.29 -19.41
C ALA A 24 30.20 -25.51 -20.21
N VAL A 25 30.20 -26.50 -21.12
CA VAL A 25 29.05 -26.92 -21.92
C VAL A 25 27.90 -27.47 -21.05
N LEU A 26 28.20 -28.17 -19.95
CA LEU A 26 27.17 -28.74 -19.09
C LEU A 26 26.49 -27.66 -18.25
N ALA A 27 27.27 -26.71 -17.71
CA ALA A 27 26.74 -25.57 -16.95
C ALA A 27 25.86 -24.64 -17.81
N LEU A 28 26.22 -24.44 -19.08
CA LEU A 28 25.42 -23.65 -20.02
C LEU A 28 24.07 -24.31 -20.33
N SER A 29 24.00 -25.64 -20.34
CA SER A 29 22.76 -26.38 -20.63
C SER A 29 21.69 -26.26 -19.56
N PHE A 30 22.07 -26.02 -18.30
CA PHE A 30 21.13 -25.78 -17.19
C PHE A 30 20.71 -24.31 -17.04
N LEU A 31 21.50 -23.36 -17.57
CA LEU A 31 21.19 -21.92 -17.54
C LEU A 31 20.12 -21.54 -18.58
N LEU A 32 20.11 -22.20 -19.74
CA LEU A 32 19.16 -21.93 -20.83
C LEU A 32 17.68 -22.18 -20.45
N PRO A 33 17.30 -23.29 -19.78
CA PRO A 33 15.91 -23.46 -19.33
C PRO A 33 15.56 -22.50 -18.18
N LEU A 34 16.51 -22.14 -17.30
CA LEU A 34 16.27 -21.19 -16.21
C LEU A 34 15.97 -19.78 -16.74
N LEU A 35 16.65 -19.34 -17.80
CA LEU A 35 16.35 -18.07 -18.48
C LEU A 35 14.98 -18.11 -19.17
N ALA A 36 14.59 -19.25 -19.76
CA ALA A 36 13.27 -19.42 -20.40
C ALA A 36 12.11 -19.40 -19.39
N PHE A 37 12.33 -19.79 -18.14
CA PHE A 37 11.35 -19.63 -17.06
C PHE A 37 11.19 -18.17 -16.62
N LEU A 38 12.26 -17.37 -16.64
CA LEU A 38 12.20 -15.95 -16.29
C LEU A 38 11.52 -15.09 -17.37
N THR A 39 11.60 -15.48 -18.64
CA THR A 39 10.91 -14.77 -19.74
C THR A 39 9.42 -15.08 -19.83
N ASN A 40 8.92 -16.07 -19.09
CA ASN A 40 7.52 -16.47 -19.04
C ASN A 40 6.84 -16.04 -17.72
N LEU A 41 7.45 -15.14 -16.93
CA LEU A 41 6.66 -14.37 -15.97
C LEU A 41 5.71 -13.50 -16.81
N PRO A 42 4.39 -13.73 -16.77
CA PRO A 42 3.49 -12.73 -17.29
C PRO A 42 3.82 -11.44 -16.54
N LEU A 43 4.15 -10.37 -17.26
CA LEU A 43 3.84 -9.04 -16.71
C LEU A 43 2.37 -9.15 -16.32
N ALA A 44 2.08 -9.04 -15.03
CA ALA A 44 0.69 -8.95 -14.59
C ALA A 44 0.16 -7.67 -15.25
N PHE A 45 -0.48 -7.81 -16.40
CA PHE A 45 -1.35 -6.79 -16.95
C PHE A 45 -2.46 -6.69 -15.91
N SER A 46 -2.42 -5.65 -15.08
CA SER A 46 -3.60 -5.26 -14.32
C SER A 46 -4.63 -4.91 -15.40
N ASP A 47 -5.60 -5.77 -15.63
CA ASP A 47 -6.70 -5.45 -16.53
C ASP A 47 -7.32 -4.16 -16.01
N VAL A 48 -7.27 -3.12 -16.86
CA VAL A 48 -7.84 -1.82 -16.52
C VAL A 48 -9.35 -2.00 -16.46
N GLU A 49 -9.89 -2.00 -15.26
CA GLU A 49 -11.29 -2.25 -14.98
C GLU A 49 -11.95 -1.01 -14.41
N GLN A 50 -13.24 -0.85 -14.69
CA GLN A 50 -14.03 0.20 -14.07
C GLN A 50 -14.15 -0.06 -12.56
N VAL A 51 -13.87 0.96 -11.76
CA VAL A 51 -14.15 0.90 -10.32
C VAL A 51 -15.64 1.13 -10.11
N VAL A 52 -16.29 0.22 -9.38
CA VAL A 52 -17.71 0.29 -9.07
C VAL A 52 -17.97 0.34 -7.57
N ASP A 53 -19.07 0.98 -7.19
CA ASP A 53 -19.58 1.00 -5.83
C ASP A 53 -20.29 -0.33 -5.46
N ILE A 54 -20.79 -0.43 -4.23
CA ILE A 54 -21.53 -1.62 -3.77
C ILE A 54 -22.86 -1.88 -4.49
N SER A 55 -23.38 -0.90 -5.24
CA SER A 55 -24.57 -1.01 -6.06
C SER A 55 -24.24 -1.45 -7.49
N GLY A 56 -22.96 -1.56 -7.84
CA GLY A 56 -22.48 -1.87 -9.18
C GLY A 56 -22.38 -0.65 -10.11
N ASN A 57 -22.55 0.56 -9.59
CA ASN A 57 -22.45 1.79 -10.37
C ASN A 57 -20.98 2.25 -10.49
N PRO A 58 -20.56 2.79 -11.65
CA PRO A 58 -19.25 3.43 -11.79
C PRO A 58 -18.99 4.49 -10.71
N ILE A 59 -17.78 4.51 -10.18
CA ILE A 59 -17.33 5.61 -9.32
C ILE A 59 -16.94 6.81 -10.18
N SER A 60 -17.36 7.99 -9.74
CA SER A 60 -17.16 9.25 -10.45
C SER A 60 -16.53 10.33 -9.56
N PRO A 61 -15.62 11.18 -10.09
CA PRO A 61 -15.08 12.34 -9.37
C PRO A 61 -16.15 13.33 -8.88
N GLY A 62 -17.32 13.38 -9.50
CA GLY A 62 -18.43 14.28 -9.13
C GLY A 62 -19.26 13.82 -7.93
N LEU A 63 -19.04 12.60 -7.44
CA LEU A 63 -19.84 11.97 -6.39
C LEU A 63 -19.03 11.76 -5.12
N THR A 64 -19.73 11.47 -4.03
CA THR A 64 -19.16 11.29 -2.70
C THR A 64 -19.41 9.88 -2.20
N TYR A 65 -18.39 9.24 -1.61
CA TYR A 65 -18.45 7.84 -1.22
C TYR A 65 -17.96 7.63 0.21
N TYR A 66 -18.68 6.83 0.98
CA TYR A 66 -18.11 6.22 2.17
C TYR A 66 -17.14 5.10 1.77
N ILE A 67 -15.98 5.09 2.40
CA ILE A 67 -15.04 3.97 2.33
C ILE A 67 -15.39 3.01 3.47
N ILE A 68 -15.81 1.80 3.11
CA ILE A 68 -16.23 0.78 4.08
C ILE A 68 -15.38 -0.48 3.92
N PRO A 69 -15.11 -1.20 5.02
CA PRO A 69 -14.50 -2.53 4.95
C PRO A 69 -15.34 -3.48 4.10
N SER A 70 -14.72 -4.26 3.22
CA SER A 70 -15.42 -5.24 2.39
C SER A 70 -16.02 -6.37 3.25
N ILE A 71 -15.19 -6.93 4.13
CA ILE A 71 -15.58 -7.89 5.16
C ILE A 71 -16.16 -7.12 6.34
N ARG A 72 -17.48 -7.14 6.47
CA ARG A 72 -18.18 -6.53 7.59
C ARG A 72 -18.07 -7.43 8.82
N GLY A 73 -17.38 -6.93 9.85
CA GLY A 73 -17.37 -7.50 11.18
C GLY A 73 -17.78 -6.44 12.21
N PRO A 74 -18.16 -6.82 13.44
CA PRO A 74 -18.59 -5.88 14.47
C PRO A 74 -17.51 -4.84 14.81
N ARG A 75 -16.24 -5.15 14.53
CA ARG A 75 -15.08 -4.29 14.79
C ARG A 75 -14.54 -3.55 13.56
N ALA A 76 -15.39 -3.24 12.58
CA ALA A 76 -14.94 -2.62 11.33
C ALA A 76 -15.92 -1.54 10.84
N GLY A 77 -15.67 -0.29 11.25
CA GLY A 77 -16.37 0.90 10.75
C GLY A 77 -15.68 1.54 9.54
N GLY A 78 -16.25 2.65 9.08
CA GLY A 78 -15.66 3.50 8.03
C GLY A 78 -14.54 4.40 8.53
N LEU A 79 -14.09 5.31 7.66
CA LEU A 79 -12.95 6.18 7.92
C LEU A 79 -13.33 7.48 8.62
N LYS A 80 -12.46 7.97 9.52
CA LYS A 80 -12.60 9.24 10.24
C LYS A 80 -11.27 9.97 10.31
N LEU A 81 -11.34 11.23 10.73
CA LEU A 81 -10.18 11.96 11.20
C LEU A 81 -10.01 11.79 12.71
N GLY A 82 -8.77 11.61 13.15
CA GLY A 82 -8.41 11.49 14.55
C GLY A 82 -7.16 12.28 14.88
N GLN A 83 -7.05 12.66 16.15
CA GLN A 83 -5.81 13.18 16.71
C GLN A 83 -4.81 12.03 16.84
N SER A 84 -3.53 12.36 16.63
CA SER A 84 -2.44 11.40 16.71
C SER A 84 -1.20 12.07 17.27
N GLY A 85 -0.46 11.36 18.13
CA GLY A 85 0.70 11.92 18.81
C GLY A 85 0.34 13.18 19.61
N ASN A 86 1.15 14.23 19.49
CA ASN A 86 0.95 15.50 20.20
C ASN A 86 0.24 16.57 19.33
N SER A 87 -0.28 16.21 18.16
CA SER A 87 -0.96 17.19 17.31
C SER A 87 -2.29 17.60 17.94
N PRO A 88 -2.56 18.91 18.12
CA PRO A 88 -3.85 19.37 18.62
C PRO A 88 -4.96 19.21 17.56
N CYS A 89 -4.60 19.01 16.29
CA CYS A 89 -5.53 18.91 15.17
C CYS A 89 -5.77 17.45 14.78
N ALA A 90 -7.03 17.10 14.48
CA ALA A 90 -7.39 15.76 14.02
C ALA A 90 -7.06 15.60 12.53
N LEU A 91 -5.80 15.27 12.22
CA LEU A 91 -5.28 15.21 10.85
C LEU A 91 -5.00 13.79 10.36
N THR A 92 -5.04 12.79 11.24
CA THR A 92 -4.70 11.41 10.87
C THR A 92 -5.93 10.64 10.43
N VAL A 93 -5.80 9.89 9.34
CA VAL A 93 -6.88 9.05 8.83
C VAL A 93 -6.93 7.74 9.61
N LEU A 94 -8.06 7.50 10.28
CA LEU A 94 -8.30 6.32 11.09
C LEU A 94 -9.50 5.53 10.56
N GLN A 95 -9.42 4.20 10.61
CA GLN A 95 -10.58 3.34 10.53
C GLN A 95 -11.24 3.22 11.91
N HIS A 96 -12.52 3.61 12.00
CA HIS A 96 -13.30 3.53 13.23
C HIS A 96 -13.52 2.06 13.65
N PRO A 97 -13.47 1.73 14.95
CA PRO A 97 -13.61 0.36 15.40
C PRO A 97 -15.04 -0.17 15.32
N PHE A 98 -16.08 0.65 15.30
CA PHE A 98 -17.47 0.15 15.33
C PHE A 98 -18.19 0.30 13.98
N ALA A 99 -18.87 -0.77 13.56
CA ALA A 99 -19.54 -0.90 12.26
C ALA A 99 -20.73 0.06 12.04
N ASN A 100 -21.32 0.60 13.10
CA ASN A 100 -22.38 1.61 13.02
C ASN A 100 -21.85 2.98 12.58
N PHE A 101 -20.54 3.23 12.68
CA PHE A 101 -19.93 4.45 12.18
C PHE A 101 -19.58 4.30 10.70
N ARG A 102 -20.38 4.94 9.83
CA ARG A 102 -20.19 4.89 8.37
C ARG A 102 -18.94 5.61 7.88
N GLY A 103 -18.46 6.59 8.62
CA GLY A 103 -17.30 7.39 8.23
C GLY A 103 -17.63 8.81 7.81
N ILE A 104 -16.56 9.52 7.47
CA ILE A 104 -16.58 10.76 6.68
C ILE A 104 -16.49 10.34 5.20
N PRO A 105 -17.40 10.79 4.33
CA PRO A 105 -17.31 10.47 2.91
C PRO A 105 -16.09 11.13 2.26
N VAL A 106 -15.60 10.52 1.19
CA VAL A 106 -14.53 11.06 0.35
C VAL A 106 -15.04 11.46 -1.03
N LYS A 107 -14.30 12.36 -1.67
CA LYS A 107 -14.36 12.64 -3.11
C LYS A 107 -13.05 12.23 -3.76
N PHE A 108 -13.14 11.94 -5.04
CA PHE A 108 -11.99 11.62 -5.88
C PHE A 108 -11.82 12.74 -6.90
N THR A 109 -10.58 13.07 -7.23
CA THR A 109 -10.25 13.98 -8.34
C THR A 109 -9.18 13.32 -9.18
N ILE A 110 -9.36 13.35 -10.50
CA ILE A 110 -8.34 12.91 -11.45
C ILE A 110 -7.49 14.14 -11.80
N PRO A 111 -6.19 14.18 -11.46
CA PRO A 111 -5.36 15.35 -11.76
C PRO A 111 -5.27 15.61 -13.27
N GLY A 112 -5.62 16.83 -13.69
CA GLY A 112 -5.53 17.23 -15.09
C GLY A 112 -6.65 16.70 -16.00
N ASP A 113 -7.66 16.02 -15.45
CA ASP A 113 -8.82 15.54 -16.20
C ASP A 113 -10.12 15.72 -15.39
N SER A 114 -11.20 16.08 -16.08
CA SER A 114 -12.54 16.17 -15.53
C SER A 114 -13.46 15.03 -15.98
N SER A 115 -12.89 14.01 -16.64
CA SER A 115 -13.64 12.83 -17.09
C SER A 115 -14.34 12.10 -15.96
N GLY A 116 -15.46 11.46 -16.32
CA GLY A 116 -16.51 11.11 -15.38
C GLY A 116 -16.32 9.80 -14.61
N ILE A 117 -15.48 8.86 -15.05
CA ILE A 117 -15.43 7.49 -14.50
C ILE A 117 -13.99 7.13 -14.09
N ILE A 118 -13.85 6.51 -12.92
CA ILE A 118 -12.56 6.06 -12.39
C ILE A 118 -12.32 4.60 -12.74
N PHE A 119 -11.15 4.32 -13.32
CA PHE A 119 -10.66 2.98 -13.60
C PHE A 119 -9.56 2.57 -12.61
N THR A 120 -9.31 1.27 -12.48
CA THR A 120 -8.15 0.78 -11.73
C THR A 120 -6.85 1.35 -12.29
N GLY A 121 -5.88 1.63 -11.42
CA GLY A 121 -4.62 2.25 -11.82
C GLY A 121 -4.72 3.71 -12.28
N THR A 122 -5.88 4.37 -12.14
CA THR A 122 -5.99 5.83 -12.37
C THR A 122 -5.31 6.60 -11.23
N GLU A 123 -4.50 7.61 -11.57
CA GLU A 123 -3.94 8.54 -10.59
C GLU A 123 -5.05 9.42 -9.99
N LEU A 124 -5.12 9.46 -8.66
CA LEU A 124 -6.17 10.14 -7.91
C LEU A 124 -5.61 11.03 -6.81
N GLU A 125 -6.33 12.12 -6.60
CA GLU A 125 -6.39 12.82 -5.32
C GLU A 125 -7.65 12.38 -4.58
N ILE A 126 -7.49 12.09 -3.29
CA ILE A 126 -8.59 11.71 -2.40
C ILE A 126 -8.75 12.82 -1.38
N GLU A 127 -9.97 13.25 -1.11
CA GLU A 127 -10.25 14.26 -0.09
C GLU A 127 -11.47 13.87 0.73
N PHE A 128 -11.44 14.13 2.05
CA PHE A 128 -12.66 14.08 2.83
C PHE A 128 -13.57 15.25 2.46
N VAL A 129 -14.88 15.01 2.44
CA VAL A 129 -15.89 16.07 2.23
C VAL A 129 -15.86 17.10 3.35
N GLU A 130 -15.50 16.68 4.56
CA GLU A 130 -15.37 17.52 5.74
C GLU A 130 -13.88 17.67 6.11
N LYS A 131 -13.51 18.85 6.61
CA LYS A 131 -12.16 19.16 7.12
C LYS A 131 -12.25 19.67 8.56
N PRO A 132 -11.24 19.42 9.41
CA PRO A 132 -11.21 20.03 10.74
C PRO A 132 -10.93 21.53 10.60
N GLU A 133 -11.43 22.34 11.53
CA GLU A 133 -11.28 23.81 11.49
C GLU A 133 -9.82 24.25 11.45
N CYS A 134 -8.94 23.50 12.10
CA CYS A 134 -7.50 23.74 12.16
C CYS A 134 -6.73 23.37 10.88
N SER A 135 -7.42 22.97 9.80
CA SER A 135 -6.81 22.63 8.52
C SER A 135 -7.50 23.34 7.37
N GLU A 136 -6.71 23.85 6.43
CA GLU A 136 -7.25 24.39 5.17
C GLU A 136 -7.53 23.32 4.11
N SER A 137 -7.09 22.09 4.32
CA SER A 137 -7.23 21.00 3.36
C SER A 137 -7.65 19.68 4.01
N SER A 138 -8.61 18.99 3.39
CA SER A 138 -8.97 17.60 3.67
C SER A 138 -8.38 16.61 2.67
N LYS A 139 -7.51 17.08 1.75
CA LYS A 139 -6.81 16.22 0.80
C LYS A 139 -5.88 15.29 1.54
N TRP A 140 -5.95 14.02 1.16
CA TRP A 140 -5.11 12.97 1.70
C TRP A 140 -3.67 13.16 1.26
N LEU A 141 -2.76 12.87 2.18
CA LEU A 141 -1.33 12.78 1.95
C LEU A 141 -0.75 11.63 2.74
N VAL A 142 0.52 11.33 2.48
CA VAL A 142 1.28 10.35 3.27
C VAL A 142 2.39 11.08 4.03
N PHE A 143 2.48 10.84 5.34
CA PHE A 143 3.49 11.42 6.22
C PHE A 143 4.18 10.34 7.06
N MET A 144 5.44 10.53 7.41
CA MET A 144 6.17 9.65 8.31
C MET A 144 5.82 9.98 9.77
N ASP A 145 5.24 9.02 10.48
CA ASP A 145 5.19 9.08 11.95
C ASP A 145 6.44 8.41 12.53
N GLU A 146 7.35 9.24 13.03
CA GLU A 146 8.62 8.81 13.60
C GLU A 146 8.47 8.00 14.90
N ALA A 147 7.40 8.20 15.66
CA ALA A 147 7.21 7.48 16.93
C ALA A 147 6.92 5.99 16.70
N ILE A 148 6.25 5.67 15.60
CA ILE A 148 5.89 4.30 15.22
C ILE A 148 6.60 3.79 13.96
N GLN A 149 7.47 4.61 13.36
CA GLN A 149 8.25 4.31 12.16
C GLN A 149 7.38 3.80 10.99
N LYS A 150 6.30 4.53 10.70
CA LYS A 150 5.37 4.19 9.60
C LYS A 150 4.93 5.40 8.80
N ALA A 151 4.92 5.25 7.47
CA ALA A 151 4.33 6.19 6.54
C ALA A 151 2.79 6.06 6.58
N CYS A 152 2.13 6.97 7.30
CA CYS A 152 0.70 6.98 7.57
C CYS A 152 -0.07 7.91 6.63
N VAL A 153 -1.36 7.67 6.47
CA VAL A 153 -2.27 8.54 5.71
C VAL A 153 -2.83 9.63 6.63
N GLY A 154 -2.74 10.88 6.20
CA GLY A 154 -3.23 12.06 6.90
C GLY A 154 -3.86 13.07 5.96
N VAL A 155 -4.23 14.24 6.49
CA VAL A 155 -4.74 15.41 5.74
C VAL A 155 -4.06 16.69 6.22
N GLY A 156 -4.32 17.82 5.54
CA GLY A 156 -3.84 19.13 5.98
C GLY A 156 -2.53 19.60 5.38
N GLY A 157 -2.01 18.89 4.38
CA GLY A 157 -0.76 19.27 3.70
C GLY A 157 0.47 19.13 4.59
N ALA A 158 1.62 19.58 4.08
CA ALA A 158 2.85 19.62 4.87
C ALA A 158 2.74 20.53 6.10
N GLU A 159 1.96 21.61 5.99
CA GLU A 159 1.69 22.57 7.08
C GLU A 159 1.03 21.90 8.30
N GLY A 160 0.16 20.91 8.07
CA GLY A 160 -0.51 20.14 9.12
C GLY A 160 0.39 19.12 9.83
N HIS A 161 1.57 18.84 9.27
CA HIS A 161 2.52 17.84 9.77
C HIS A 161 3.91 18.45 10.01
N PRO A 162 4.03 19.48 10.86
CA PRO A 162 5.27 20.22 11.03
C PRO A 162 6.40 19.33 11.58
N GLY A 163 7.55 19.38 10.92
CA GLY A 163 8.72 18.59 11.29
C GLY A 163 8.65 17.10 10.92
N GLN A 164 7.56 16.65 10.30
CA GLN A 164 7.43 15.29 9.78
C GLN A 164 7.70 15.27 8.27
N GLN A 165 8.37 14.22 7.80
CA GLN A 165 8.53 14.02 6.36
C GLN A 165 7.17 13.71 5.73
N THR A 166 6.81 14.44 4.66
CA THR A 166 5.67 14.11 3.80
C THR A 166 6.16 13.57 2.47
N TYR A 167 5.39 12.66 1.88
CA TYR A 167 5.72 12.02 0.61
C TYR A 167 4.83 12.58 -0.48
N ALA A 168 5.43 13.15 -1.52
CA ALA A 168 4.73 13.51 -2.75
C ALA A 168 4.39 12.24 -3.53
N GLY A 169 3.18 12.17 -4.08
CA GLY A 169 2.71 10.99 -4.79
C GLY A 169 1.24 11.07 -5.19
N LYS A 170 0.74 9.99 -5.78
CA LYS A 170 -0.65 9.82 -6.19
C LYS A 170 -1.24 8.54 -5.65
N PHE A 171 -2.52 8.61 -5.29
CA PHE A 171 -3.30 7.44 -4.88
C PHE A 171 -3.86 6.76 -6.13
N HIS A 172 -4.06 5.45 -6.03
CA HIS A 172 -4.70 4.63 -7.05
C HIS A 172 -5.68 3.69 -6.37
N ILE A 173 -6.66 3.23 -7.12
CA ILE A 173 -7.56 2.15 -6.70
C ILE A 173 -7.20 0.92 -7.53
N GLU A 174 -7.03 -0.22 -6.87
CA GLU A 174 -6.75 -1.49 -7.54
C GLU A 174 -7.75 -2.55 -7.09
N LYS A 175 -7.95 -3.58 -7.91
CA LYS A 175 -8.66 -4.78 -7.47
C LYS A 175 -7.86 -5.47 -6.37
N TYR A 176 -8.57 -6.09 -5.43
CA TYR A 176 -7.95 -6.91 -4.39
C TYR A 176 -8.59 -8.29 -4.28
N HIS A 177 -9.92 -8.32 -4.23
CA HIS A 177 -10.73 -9.54 -4.23
C HIS A 177 -11.89 -9.37 -5.22
N PRO A 178 -12.64 -10.43 -5.61
CA PRO A 178 -13.64 -10.36 -6.68
C PRO A 178 -14.65 -9.21 -6.58
N PHE A 179 -14.98 -8.80 -5.34
CA PHE A 179 -15.95 -7.73 -5.09
C PHE A 179 -15.35 -6.55 -4.33
N ALA A 180 -14.02 -6.44 -4.25
CA ALA A 180 -13.38 -5.47 -3.38
C ALA A 180 -12.09 -4.89 -3.95
N TYR A 181 -11.72 -3.76 -3.38
CA TYR A 181 -10.61 -2.94 -3.83
C TYR A 181 -9.61 -2.74 -2.70
N LYS A 182 -8.48 -2.16 -3.08
CA LYS A 182 -7.50 -1.59 -2.17
C LYS A 182 -7.05 -0.23 -2.69
N PHE A 183 -6.55 0.61 -1.79
CA PHE A 183 -5.80 1.79 -2.20
C PHE A 183 -4.31 1.45 -2.34
N VAL A 184 -3.67 2.10 -3.30
CA VAL A 184 -2.23 2.08 -3.53
C VAL A 184 -1.73 3.51 -3.56
N PHE A 185 -0.52 3.77 -3.07
CA PHE A 185 0.13 5.06 -3.18
C PHE A 185 1.48 4.92 -3.88
N CYS A 186 1.68 5.70 -4.95
CA CYS A 186 2.92 5.74 -5.70
C CYS A 186 3.69 7.03 -5.41
N ILE A 187 4.94 6.90 -4.99
CA ILE A 187 5.79 8.03 -4.59
C ILE A 187 6.38 8.68 -5.84
N THR A 188 6.13 9.99 -6.01
CA THR A 188 6.64 10.77 -7.15
C THR A 188 8.17 10.73 -7.23
N GLY A 189 8.69 10.53 -8.44
CA GLY A 189 10.13 10.46 -8.70
C GLY A 189 10.76 9.11 -8.37
N THR A 190 9.96 8.11 -8.00
CA THR A 190 10.42 6.73 -7.76
C THR A 190 9.50 5.72 -8.46
N PRO A 191 9.96 4.49 -8.74
CA PRO A 191 9.09 3.41 -9.20
C PRO A 191 8.29 2.77 -8.06
N THR A 192 8.35 3.30 -6.83
CA THR A 192 7.79 2.68 -5.64
C THR A 192 6.30 2.97 -5.52
N CYS A 193 5.49 1.91 -5.56
CA CYS A 193 4.08 1.91 -5.23
C CYS A 193 3.82 0.90 -4.11
N LEU A 194 3.10 1.32 -3.07
CA LEU A 194 2.81 0.49 -1.90
C LEU A 194 1.31 0.47 -1.62
N ASP A 195 0.81 -0.68 -1.20
CA ASP A 195 -0.57 -0.84 -0.76
C ASP A 195 -0.81 -0.02 0.51
N ILE A 196 -2.07 0.38 0.74
CA ILE A 196 -2.48 1.00 2.00
C ILE A 196 -3.12 -0.06 2.88
N GLY A 197 -2.43 -0.40 3.96
CA GLY A 197 -2.90 -1.33 4.99
C GLY A 197 -3.53 -0.63 6.18
N ARG A 198 -3.89 -1.41 7.19
CA ARG A 198 -4.39 -0.93 8.48
C ARG A 198 -3.59 -1.52 9.63
N PHE A 199 -3.37 -0.76 10.69
CA PHE A 199 -2.74 -1.28 11.90
C PHE A 199 -3.22 -0.54 13.15
N TYR A 200 -3.11 -1.19 14.31
CA TYR A 200 -3.30 -0.53 15.59
C TYR A 200 -1.99 0.12 16.01
N ALA A 201 -1.99 1.44 16.25
CA ALA A 201 -0.80 2.16 16.70
C ALA A 201 -0.46 1.92 18.17
N HIS A 202 -1.37 1.30 18.94
CA HIS A 202 -1.19 0.98 20.37
C HIS A 202 -0.79 2.17 21.26
N ASN A 203 -1.23 3.38 20.88
CA ASN A 203 -0.88 4.65 21.51
C ASN A 203 -2.11 5.42 22.04
N GLY A 204 -3.22 4.71 22.29
CA GLY A 204 -4.46 5.29 22.81
C GLY A 204 -5.42 5.86 21.75
N GLU A 205 -5.04 5.82 20.47
CA GLU A 205 -5.92 6.23 19.36
C GLU A 205 -7.15 5.30 19.23
N GLU A 206 -8.32 5.91 19.05
CA GLU A 206 -9.57 5.19 18.85
C GLU A 206 -9.78 4.83 17.37
N GLY A 207 -9.01 3.85 16.90
CA GLY A 207 -9.10 3.33 15.55
C GLY A 207 -7.83 2.65 15.06
N LYS A 208 -7.88 2.12 13.84
CA LYS A 208 -6.67 1.67 13.14
C LYS A 208 -6.17 2.77 12.23
N ARG A 209 -4.87 3.05 12.22
CA ARG A 209 -4.28 3.94 11.21
C ARG A 209 -4.23 3.27 9.86
N LEU A 210 -4.23 4.09 8.80
CA LEU A 210 -3.91 3.67 7.44
C LEU A 210 -2.43 3.99 7.18
N SER A 211 -1.68 3.05 6.59
CA SER A 211 -0.26 3.23 6.25
C SER A 211 0.16 2.47 5.02
N LEU A 212 1.25 2.91 4.39
CA LEU A 212 1.93 2.14 3.35
C LEU A 212 2.39 0.77 3.90
N THR A 213 2.24 -0.28 3.10
CA THR A 213 2.57 -1.65 3.48
C THR A 213 2.97 -2.49 2.26
N GLU A 214 3.86 -3.46 2.49
CA GLU A 214 4.16 -4.56 1.56
C GLU A 214 3.40 -5.85 1.92
N HIS A 215 2.55 -5.78 2.96
CA HIS A 215 1.79 -6.91 3.49
C HIS A 215 0.30 -6.78 3.12
N GLU A 216 -0.59 -7.14 4.05
CA GLU A 216 -2.04 -7.11 3.84
C GLU A 216 -2.55 -5.69 3.62
N ALA A 217 -3.19 -5.48 2.46
CA ALA A 217 -3.86 -4.24 2.12
C ALA A 217 -5.22 -4.11 2.84
N PHE A 218 -5.73 -2.88 2.92
CA PHE A 218 -7.08 -2.63 3.38
C PHE A 218 -8.10 -3.07 2.33
N ASP A 219 -8.73 -4.22 2.57
CA ASP A 219 -9.87 -4.71 1.81
C ASP A 219 -11.12 -3.82 2.00
N LEU A 220 -11.45 -3.03 0.97
CA LEU A 220 -12.46 -1.98 1.02
C LEU A 220 -13.45 -2.01 -0.15
N ARG A 221 -14.59 -1.35 0.07
CA ARG A 221 -15.62 -1.06 -0.93
C ARG A 221 -16.11 0.38 -0.78
N PHE A 222 -16.80 0.85 -1.82
CA PHE A 222 -17.32 2.20 -1.91
C PHE A 222 -18.83 2.18 -1.81
N MET A 223 -19.40 3.06 -0.98
CA MET A 223 -20.84 3.26 -0.86
C MET A 223 -21.15 4.70 -1.17
N GLU A 224 -21.87 4.95 -2.25
CA GLU A 224 -22.31 6.30 -2.61
C GLU A 224 -23.15 6.94 -1.48
N LEU A 225 -22.93 8.22 -1.24
CA LEU A 225 -23.72 9.04 -0.34
C LEU A 225 -24.86 9.71 -1.11
N PHE A 226 -26.10 9.32 -0.83
CA PHE A 226 -27.28 9.93 -1.43
C PHE A 226 -27.71 11.21 -0.68
N GLU A 227 -28.40 12.12 -1.36
CA GLU A 227 -28.92 13.37 -0.78
C GLU A 227 -29.81 13.14 0.46
N ALA A 228 -30.59 12.04 0.48
CA ALA A 228 -31.41 11.69 1.64
C ALA A 228 -30.58 11.44 2.92
N ASP A 229 -29.36 10.91 2.77
CA ASP A 229 -28.46 10.65 3.90
C ASP A 229 -27.82 11.95 4.43
N LYS A 230 -27.73 13.00 3.61
CA LYS A 230 -27.26 14.33 4.05
C LYS A 230 -28.27 15.00 4.97
N VAL A 231 -29.55 14.91 4.64
CA VAL A 231 -30.65 15.54 5.39
C VAL A 231 -30.77 14.98 6.81
N ILE A 232 -30.52 13.68 7.00
CA ILE A 232 -30.63 13.05 8.33
C ILE A 232 -29.55 13.55 9.29
N LYS A 233 -28.37 13.94 8.79
CA LYS A 233 -27.28 14.49 9.64
C LYS A 233 -27.51 15.93 10.09
N SER A 234 -28.33 16.71 9.37
CA SER A 234 -28.61 18.12 9.70
C SER A 234 -29.69 18.34 10.78
N VAL A 235 -30.32 17.28 11.28
CA VAL A 235 -31.45 17.36 12.24
C VAL A 235 -31.05 16.85 13.64
N ALA A 236 -29.76 16.57 13.89
CA ALA A 236 -29.24 16.11 15.18
C ALA A 236 -28.35 17.16 15.85
#